data_AF-A0A432S710-F1
#
_entry.id   AF-A0A432S710-F1
#
_cell.length_a   1.000
_cell.length_b   1.000
_cell.length_c   1.000
_cell.angle_alpha   90.00
_cell.angle_beta   90.00
_cell.angle_gamma   90.00
#
_symmetry.space_group_name_H-M   'P 1'
#
loop_
_entity.id
_entity.type
_entity.pdbx_description
1 polymer ?
#
loop_
_entity_poly.entity_id
_entity_poly.type
_entity_poly.pdbx_seq_one_letter_code
_entity_poly.pdbx_strand_id
1 'polypeptide(L)'
;MITLHCKLTFENERDKQKLIDLMREFSSCYRYAYNRLIEGHKRKDLKKHLQKVFNLNSRYCDDAIFKAQSLINSCKERGQNPKKVIFGGRKLFEKLKKKHINGIQKEKLQQKWEERRKGSLYSRGDKSKKGNLNTRIIFEEDSLKLRINTGERNWIVANIKRKVNRENDKWIQFIARLLEAEKTGKYFPYSVEIRQINGEIYAFISFEEEIPKEAIITKEEGIIGI
;
A
#
# COMPACT_ATOMS: atom_id res chain seq x y z
N MET A 1 -7.06 -13.08 2.80
CA MET A 1 -6.11 -11.95 2.84
C MET A 1 -6.51 -11.01 3.96
N ILE A 2 -5.64 -10.76 4.93
CA ILE A 2 -5.85 -9.78 5.99
C ILE A 2 -5.19 -8.46 5.57
N THR A 3 -5.76 -7.33 6.01
CA THR A 3 -5.10 -6.01 5.95
C THR A 3 -5.08 -5.37 7.33
N LEU A 4 -3.89 -5.06 7.83
CA LEU A 4 -3.66 -4.28 9.04
C LEU A 4 -3.49 -2.81 8.66
N HIS A 5 -3.81 -1.90 9.58
CA HIS A 5 -3.53 -0.48 9.39
C HIS A 5 -2.85 0.12 10.61
N CYS A 6 -1.96 1.09 10.36
CA CYS A 6 -1.30 1.87 11.39
C CYS A 6 -1.03 3.30 10.90
N LYS A 7 -0.84 4.22 11.85
CA LYS A 7 -0.39 5.58 11.58
C LYS A 7 1.13 5.60 11.54
N LEU A 8 1.70 6.32 10.59
CA LEU A 8 3.14 6.57 10.49
C LEU A 8 3.47 7.95 11.05
N THR A 9 4.49 8.01 11.90
CA THR A 9 5.06 9.25 12.42
C THR A 9 6.55 9.30 12.14
N PHE A 10 7.10 10.50 11.95
CA PHE A 10 8.51 10.72 11.61
C PHE A 10 9.13 11.57 12.71
N GLU A 11 10.38 11.26 13.06
CA GLU A 11 11.18 12.09 13.96
C GLU A 11 11.61 13.37 13.24
N ASN A 12 11.98 13.25 11.97
CA ASN A 12 12.48 14.34 11.15
C ASN A 12 11.46 14.72 10.06
N GLU A 13 11.13 16.01 9.95
CA GLU A 13 10.26 16.49 8.87
C GLU A 13 10.87 16.29 7.47
N ARG A 14 12.20 16.29 7.37
CA ARG A 14 12.90 15.99 6.11
C ARG A 14 12.53 14.60 5.56
N ASP A 15 12.37 13.60 6.43
CA ASP A 15 12.06 12.24 5.99
C ASP A 15 10.59 12.07 5.62
N LYS A 16 9.69 12.75 6.34
CA LYS A 16 8.29 12.84 5.94
C LYS A 16 8.16 13.52 4.57
N GLN A 17 8.90 14.60 4.33
CA GLN A 17 8.89 15.29 3.03
C GLN A 17 9.41 14.39 1.89
N LYS A 18 10.51 13.66 2.10
CA LYS A 18 10.99 12.65 1.15
C LYS A 18 9.92 11.60 0.81
N LEU A 19 9.16 11.14 1.82
CA LEU A 19 8.05 10.21 1.59
C LEU A 19 6.94 10.85 0.75
N ILE A 20 6.56 12.09 1.04
CA ILE A 20 5.53 12.81 0.27
C ILE A 20 5.96 12.97 -1.19
N ASP A 21 7.22 13.34 -1.45
CA ASP A 21 7.76 13.45 -2.80
C ASP A 21 7.76 12.08 -3.53
N LEU A 22 8.17 11.01 -2.83
CA LEU A 22 8.10 9.65 -3.35
C LEU A 22 6.66 9.21 -3.67
N MET A 23 5.69 9.53 -2.81
CA MET A 23 4.26 9.24 -3.03
C MET A 23 3.72 9.98 -4.26
N ARG A 24 4.11 11.25 -4.43
CA ARG A 24 3.73 12.07 -5.59
C ARG A 24 4.27 11.47 -6.89
N GLU A 25 5.54 11.06 -6.88
CA GLU A 25 6.21 10.46 -8.03
C GLU A 25 5.60 9.09 -8.38
N PHE A 26 5.43 8.22 -7.39
CA PHE A 26 4.77 6.92 -7.55
C PHE A 26 3.35 7.07 -8.10
N SER A 27 2.56 7.99 -7.55
CA SER A 27 1.19 8.23 -8.00
C SER A 27 1.11 8.80 -9.41
N SER A 28 2.15 9.51 -9.87
CA SER A 28 2.26 9.98 -11.25
C SER A 28 2.64 8.85 -12.20
N CYS A 29 3.63 8.03 -11.82
CA CYS A 29 4.01 6.81 -12.53
C CYS A 29 2.83 5.84 -12.67
N TYR A 30 2.06 5.63 -11.61
CA TYR A 30 0.86 4.78 -11.59
C TYR A 30 -0.21 5.25 -12.59
N ARG A 31 -0.52 6.55 -12.61
CA ARG A 31 -1.49 7.12 -13.56
C ARG A 31 -1.00 7.03 -15.01
N TYR A 32 0.29 7.29 -15.22
CA TYR A 32 0.89 7.17 -16.54
C TYR A 32 0.83 5.71 -17.04
N ALA A 33 1.25 4.76 -16.20
CA ALA A 33 1.19 3.33 -16.51
C ALA A 33 -0.24 2.89 -16.84
N TYR A 34 -1.24 3.34 -16.09
CA TYR A 34 -2.65 3.04 -16.35
C TYR A 34 -3.11 3.49 -17.73
N ASN A 35 -2.82 4.74 -18.11
CA ASN A 35 -3.20 5.26 -19.43
C ASN A 35 -2.53 4.46 -20.56
N ARG A 36 -1.23 4.14 -20.40
CA ARG A 36 -0.51 3.35 -21.41
C ARG A 36 -1.01 1.92 -21.54
N LEU A 37 -1.40 1.29 -20.43
CA LEU A 37 -2.03 -0.04 -20.47
C LEU A 37 -3.38 -0.01 -21.19
N ILE A 38 -4.16 1.07 -21.04
CA ILE A 38 -5.41 1.28 -21.78
C ILE A 38 -5.16 1.46 -23.28
N GLU A 39 -4.07 2.13 -23.65
CA GLU A 39 -3.62 2.32 -25.03
C GLU A 39 -3.05 1.04 -25.66
N GLY A 40 -2.89 -0.05 -24.88
CA GLY A 40 -2.43 -1.35 -25.38
C GLY A 40 -0.93 -1.63 -25.24
N HIS A 41 -0.18 -0.76 -24.55
CA HIS A 41 1.25 -0.98 -24.31
C HIS A 41 1.49 -2.21 -23.41
N LYS A 42 2.52 -3.00 -23.73
CA LYS A 42 2.89 -4.19 -22.96
C LYS A 42 3.67 -3.82 -21.70
N ARG A 43 3.50 -4.62 -20.64
CA ARG A 43 4.20 -4.48 -19.34
C ARG A 43 5.72 -4.34 -19.47
N LYS A 44 6.35 -5.19 -20.30
CA LYS A 44 7.81 -5.26 -20.45
C LYS A 44 8.40 -3.95 -20.98
N ASP A 45 7.73 -3.36 -21.97
CA ASP A 45 8.17 -2.13 -22.61
C ASP A 45 7.93 -0.93 -21.70
N LEU A 46 6.78 -0.93 -21.01
CA LEU A 46 6.47 0.10 -20.01
C LEU A 46 7.48 0.12 -18.87
N LYS A 47 7.90 -1.04 -18.35
CA LYS A 47 8.84 -1.09 -17.24
C LYS A 47 10.18 -0.40 -17.56
N LYS A 48 10.69 -0.56 -18.78
CA LYS A 48 11.93 0.10 -19.23
C LYS A 48 11.73 1.61 -19.42
N HIS A 49 10.59 1.99 -20.01
CA HIS A 49 10.25 3.39 -20.23
C HIS A 49 10.05 4.16 -18.93
N LEU A 50 9.26 3.61 -17.99
CA LEU A 50 8.95 4.26 -16.72
C LEU A 50 10.21 4.51 -15.88
N GLN A 51 11.20 3.61 -15.91
CA GLN A 51 12.48 3.80 -15.21
C GLN A 51 13.31 4.98 -15.76
N LYS A 52 13.11 5.38 -17.02
CA LYS A 52 13.79 6.54 -17.61
C LYS A 52 13.06 7.84 -17.32
N VAL A 53 11.73 7.78 -17.21
CA VAL A 53 10.86 8.96 -17.09
C VAL A 53 10.66 9.37 -15.64
N PHE A 54 10.53 8.40 -14.73
CA PHE A 54 10.23 8.64 -13.32
C PHE A 54 11.47 8.36 -12.48
N ASN A 55 11.72 9.19 -11.46
CA ASN A 55 12.80 8.96 -10.51
C ASN A 55 12.40 7.90 -9.46
N LEU A 56 12.17 6.68 -9.93
CA LEU A 56 11.73 5.55 -9.13
C LEU A 56 12.61 4.34 -9.41
N ASN A 57 12.86 3.55 -8.37
CA ASN A 57 13.53 2.27 -8.56
C ASN A 57 12.67 1.32 -9.42
N SER A 58 13.33 0.35 -10.08
CA SER A 58 12.65 -0.58 -11.00
C SER A 58 11.50 -1.35 -10.35
N ARG A 59 11.56 -1.61 -9.04
CA ARG A 59 10.51 -2.30 -8.29
C ARG A 59 9.27 -1.43 -8.11
N TYR A 60 9.43 -0.15 -7.78
CA TYR A 60 8.31 0.80 -7.72
C TYR A 60 7.65 1.01 -9.09
N CYS A 61 8.43 1.10 -10.18
CA CYS A 61 7.85 1.15 -11.52
C CYS A 61 7.02 -0.11 -11.84
N ASP A 62 7.54 -1.29 -11.50
CA ASP A 62 6.84 -2.57 -11.69
C ASP A 62 5.58 -2.69 -10.82
N ASP A 63 5.62 -2.17 -9.60
CA ASP A 63 4.48 -2.11 -8.67
C ASP A 63 3.41 -1.10 -9.11
N ALA A 64 3.81 0.03 -9.70
CA ALA A 64 2.91 0.99 -10.32
C ALA A 64 2.17 0.35 -11.52
N ILE A 65 2.88 -0.38 -12.39
CA ILE A 65 2.24 -1.13 -13.50
C ILE A 65 1.30 -2.21 -12.95
N PHE A 66 1.73 -2.97 -11.94
CA PHE A 66 0.87 -3.99 -11.34
C PHE A 66 -0.41 -3.39 -10.77
N LYS A 67 -0.29 -2.33 -9.96
CA LYS A 67 -1.44 -1.63 -9.37
C LYS A 67 -2.39 -1.10 -10.45
N ALA A 68 -1.85 -0.58 -11.56
CA ALA A 68 -2.64 -0.14 -12.71
C ALA A 68 -3.40 -1.28 -13.37
N GLN A 69 -2.74 -2.42 -13.60
CA GLN A 69 -3.39 -3.61 -14.15
C GLN A 69 -4.50 -4.12 -13.22
N SER A 70 -4.25 -4.19 -11.90
CA SER A 70 -5.26 -4.59 -10.92
C SER A 70 -6.48 -3.67 -10.94
N LEU A 71 -6.29 -2.35 -11.08
CA LEU A 71 -7.40 -1.41 -11.22
C LEU A 71 -8.18 -1.65 -12.53
N ILE A 72 -7.50 -1.86 -13.66
CA ILE A 72 -8.16 -2.16 -14.94
C ILE A 72 -8.99 -3.45 -14.83
N ASN A 73 -8.41 -4.51 -14.28
CA ASN A 73 -9.10 -5.79 -14.09
C ASN A 73 -10.33 -5.62 -13.19
N SER A 74 -10.18 -4.93 -12.05
CA SER A 74 -11.29 -4.65 -11.14
C SER A 74 -12.41 -3.81 -11.80
N CYS A 75 -12.08 -2.90 -12.72
CA CYS A 75 -13.09 -2.19 -13.51
C CYS A 75 -13.84 -3.14 -14.45
N LYS A 76 -13.12 -4.00 -15.18
CA LYS A 76 -13.72 -4.98 -16.11
C LYS A 76 -14.63 -5.97 -15.38
N GLU A 77 -14.18 -6.52 -14.25
CA GLU A 77 -14.96 -7.43 -13.39
C GLU A 77 -16.26 -6.80 -12.90
N ARG A 78 -16.28 -5.49 -12.64
CA ARG A 78 -17.49 -4.75 -12.24
C ARG A 78 -18.33 -4.26 -13.43
N GLY A 79 -18.01 -4.65 -14.66
CA GLY A 79 -18.68 -4.14 -15.87
C GLY A 79 -18.49 -2.64 -16.12
N GLN A 80 -17.48 -2.02 -15.50
CA GLN A 80 -17.18 -0.60 -15.64
C GLN A 80 -16.17 -0.36 -16.77
N ASN A 81 -16.35 0.71 -17.54
CA ASN A 81 -15.42 1.08 -18.60
C ASN A 81 -14.10 1.65 -18.02
N PRO A 82 -12.94 0.97 -18.18
CA PRO A 82 -11.65 1.46 -17.66
C PRO A 82 -11.24 2.81 -18.26
N LYS A 83 -11.65 3.14 -19.49
CA LYS A 83 -11.34 4.43 -20.14
C LYS A 83 -12.00 5.64 -19.45
N LYS A 84 -13.02 5.41 -18.61
CA LYS A 84 -13.77 6.47 -17.91
C LYS A 84 -13.40 6.64 -16.44
N VAL A 85 -12.31 6.00 -15.99
CA VAL A 85 -11.86 6.10 -14.59
C VAL A 85 -11.32 7.48 -14.28
N ILE A 86 -11.75 8.03 -13.15
CA ILE A 86 -11.26 9.31 -12.63
C ILE A 86 -10.45 9.08 -11.36
N PHE A 87 -9.13 9.25 -11.46
CA PHE A 87 -8.21 9.21 -10.31
C PHE A 87 -8.58 10.28 -9.28
N GLY A 88 -8.62 9.91 -8.00
CA GLY A 88 -9.16 10.73 -6.91
C GLY A 88 -10.62 10.39 -6.55
N GLY A 89 -11.34 9.72 -7.46
CA GLY A 89 -12.68 9.18 -7.28
C GLY A 89 -13.80 10.08 -7.82
N ARG A 90 -14.52 9.62 -8.86
CA ARG A 90 -15.56 10.39 -9.56
C ARG A 90 -16.49 11.22 -8.65
N LYS A 91 -17.01 10.65 -7.55
CA LYS A 91 -17.89 11.39 -6.62
C LYS A 91 -17.24 12.66 -6.04
N LEU A 92 -15.95 12.62 -5.72
CA LEU A 92 -15.22 13.77 -5.18
C LEU A 92 -14.92 14.81 -6.27
N PHE A 93 -14.63 14.35 -7.50
CA PHE A 93 -14.49 15.22 -8.66
C PHE A 93 -15.76 16.03 -8.93
N GLU A 94 -16.92 15.35 -8.98
CA GLU A 94 -18.19 16.01 -9.24
C GLU A 94 -18.57 16.99 -8.13
N LYS A 95 -18.24 16.66 -6.87
CA LYS A 95 -18.40 17.61 -5.75
C LYS A 95 -17.54 18.85 -5.94
N LEU A 96 -16.28 18.70 -6.36
CA LEU A 96 -15.37 19.84 -6.61
C LEU A 96 -15.82 20.73 -7.78
N LYS A 97 -16.56 20.18 -8.74
CA LYS A 97 -17.10 20.94 -9.89
C LYS A 97 -18.27 21.87 -9.50
N LYS A 98 -18.92 21.64 -8.34
CA LYS A 98 -20.07 22.43 -7.88
C LYS A 98 -19.63 23.82 -7.44
N LYS A 99 -20.19 24.86 -8.09
CA LYS A 99 -19.85 26.28 -7.83
C LYS A 99 -20.33 26.84 -6.49
N HIS A 100 -21.27 26.17 -5.80
CA HIS A 100 -21.81 26.64 -4.52
C HIS A 100 -20.97 26.25 -3.30
N ILE A 101 -19.97 25.37 -3.46
CA ILE A 101 -19.09 24.98 -2.35
C ILE A 101 -17.91 25.95 -2.32
N ASN A 102 -17.84 26.77 -1.27
CA ASN A 102 -16.86 27.85 -1.15
C ASN A 102 -16.09 27.80 0.18
N GLY A 103 -15.01 28.60 0.24
CA GLY A 103 -14.16 28.75 1.43
C GLY A 103 -13.56 27.45 1.94
N ILE A 104 -13.51 27.31 3.26
CA ILE A 104 -12.88 26.19 3.99
C ILE A 104 -13.41 24.82 3.54
N GLN A 105 -14.69 24.72 3.17
CA GLN A 105 -15.26 23.45 2.70
C GLN A 105 -14.67 23.03 1.36
N LYS A 106 -14.43 23.97 0.44
CA LYS A 106 -13.82 23.72 -0.86
C LYS A 106 -12.37 23.29 -0.71
N GLU A 107 -11.61 23.98 0.14
CA GLU A 107 -10.21 23.67 0.44
C GLU A 107 -10.05 22.25 1.00
N LYS A 108 -10.90 21.86 1.97
CA LYS A 108 -10.90 20.48 2.52
C LYS A 108 -11.19 19.43 1.44
N LEU A 109 -12.11 19.72 0.51
CA LEU A 109 -12.39 18.81 -0.61
C LEU A 109 -11.22 18.75 -1.61
N GLN A 110 -10.55 19.88 -1.87
CA GLN A 110 -9.37 19.94 -2.74
C GLN A 110 -8.22 19.15 -2.13
N GLN A 111 -7.91 19.37 -0.85
CA GLN A 111 -6.91 18.59 -0.12
C GLN A 111 -7.20 17.09 -0.21
N LYS A 112 -8.43 16.68 0.11
CA LYS A 112 -8.84 15.26 0.03
C LYS A 112 -8.70 14.69 -1.38
N TRP A 113 -8.94 15.49 -2.41
CA TRP A 113 -8.80 15.10 -3.81
C TRP A 113 -7.34 14.91 -4.19
N GLU A 114 -6.49 15.85 -3.77
CA GLU A 114 -5.05 15.79 -4.00
C GLU A 114 -4.41 14.61 -3.28
N GLU A 115 -4.72 14.38 -2.01
CA GLU A 115 -4.26 13.24 -1.22
C GLU A 115 -4.62 11.92 -1.90
N ARG A 116 -5.85 11.78 -2.42
CA ARG A 116 -6.26 10.57 -3.15
C ARG A 116 -5.58 10.40 -4.50
N ARG A 117 -5.09 11.47 -5.12
CA ARG A 117 -4.46 11.44 -6.45
C ARG A 117 -2.95 11.32 -6.42
N LYS A 118 -2.31 11.88 -5.39
CA LYS A 118 -0.86 12.06 -5.27
C LYS A 118 -0.30 11.44 -3.99
N GLY A 119 -1.14 11.22 -2.97
CA GLY A 119 -0.73 10.74 -1.67
C GLY A 119 -0.82 9.22 -1.52
N SER A 120 -0.32 8.45 -2.50
CA SER A 120 -0.25 6.99 -2.38
C SER A 120 1.11 6.43 -2.80
N LEU A 121 1.59 5.42 -2.05
CA LEU A 121 2.73 4.59 -2.41
C LEU A 121 2.32 3.13 -2.22
N TYR A 122 2.69 2.25 -3.15
CA TYR A 122 2.42 0.83 -3.02
C TYR A 122 3.66 0.02 -3.33
N SER A 123 3.90 -0.99 -2.50
CA SER A 123 5.05 -1.88 -2.60
C SER A 123 4.62 -3.32 -2.39
N ARG A 124 4.94 -4.20 -3.35
CA ARG A 124 4.65 -5.62 -3.22
C ARG A 124 5.77 -6.38 -2.53
N GLY A 125 5.34 -7.33 -1.71
CA GLY A 125 6.23 -8.29 -1.09
C GLY A 125 6.71 -9.38 -2.04
N ASP A 126 7.79 -10.04 -1.66
CA ASP A 126 8.43 -11.16 -2.32
C ASP A 126 9.16 -12.01 -1.27
N LYS A 127 8.76 -13.27 -1.19
CA LYS A 127 9.33 -14.27 -0.28
C LYS A 127 10.84 -14.38 -0.43
N SER A 128 11.35 -14.37 -1.66
CA SER A 128 12.79 -14.48 -1.93
C SER A 128 13.60 -13.27 -1.47
N LYS A 129 12.93 -12.15 -1.14
CA LYS A 129 13.54 -10.88 -0.74
C LYS A 129 13.19 -10.48 0.69
N LYS A 130 12.97 -11.46 1.56
CA LYS A 130 12.64 -11.27 2.99
C LYS A 130 11.35 -10.49 3.21
N GLY A 131 10.30 -10.88 2.51
CA GLY A 131 8.98 -10.30 2.68
C GLY A 131 8.75 -9.05 1.85
N ASN A 132 9.35 -7.90 2.17
CA ASN A 132 9.22 -6.70 1.33
C ASN A 132 10.54 -5.90 1.32
N LEU A 133 11.03 -5.56 0.13
CA LEU A 133 12.33 -4.92 -0.05
C LEU A 133 12.26 -3.40 0.08
N ASN A 134 11.20 -2.81 -0.46
CA ASN A 134 11.02 -1.36 -0.55
C ASN A 134 10.40 -0.80 0.74
N THR A 135 9.53 -1.55 1.40
CA THR A 135 8.83 -1.14 2.63
C THR A 135 8.89 -2.28 3.63
N ARG A 136 9.89 -2.25 4.51
CA ARG A 136 10.19 -3.35 5.44
C ARG A 136 9.87 -2.98 6.87
N ILE A 137 9.21 -3.88 7.58
CA ILE A 137 9.02 -3.78 9.03
C ILE A 137 10.33 -4.18 9.72
N ILE A 138 10.81 -3.32 10.63
CA ILE A 138 12.01 -3.53 11.44
C ILE A 138 11.67 -3.41 12.92
N PHE A 139 12.42 -4.13 13.74
CA PHE A 139 12.37 -4.04 15.20
C PHE A 139 13.60 -3.27 15.67
N GLU A 140 13.40 -2.16 16.38
CA GLU A 140 14.47 -1.32 16.90
C GLU A 140 14.10 -0.87 18.31
N GLU A 141 14.93 -1.20 19.31
CA GLU A 141 14.79 -0.79 20.72
C GLU A 141 13.34 -0.94 21.24
N ASP A 142 12.77 -2.14 21.08
CA ASP A 142 11.39 -2.49 21.46
C ASP A 142 10.25 -1.77 20.72
N SER A 143 10.58 -1.01 19.67
CA SER A 143 9.60 -0.34 18.81
C SER A 143 9.55 -0.95 17.40
N LEU A 144 8.33 -1.04 16.86
CA LEU A 144 8.11 -1.45 15.48
C LEU A 144 8.25 -0.22 14.58
N LYS A 145 9.15 -0.27 13.60
CA LYS A 145 9.32 0.81 12.62
C LYS A 145 9.15 0.30 11.19
N LEU A 146 8.79 1.20 10.28
CA LEU A 146 8.68 0.94 8.85
C LEU A 146 9.85 1.62 8.13
N ARG A 147 10.77 0.82 7.60
CA ARG A 147 11.85 1.28 6.74
C ARG A 147 11.36 1.37 5.29
N ILE A 148 11.46 2.56 4.70
CA ILE A 148 11.00 2.84 3.33
C ILE A 148 12.21 3.22 2.47
N ASN A 149 12.36 2.56 1.33
CA ASN A 149 13.39 2.87 0.33
C ASN A 149 12.95 4.10 -0.48
N THR A 150 13.77 5.14 -0.54
CA THR A 150 13.45 6.38 -1.27
C THR A 150 14.19 6.49 -2.60
N GLY A 151 14.82 5.42 -3.09
CA GLY A 151 15.71 5.43 -4.25
C GLY A 151 17.18 5.50 -3.85
N GLU A 152 18.08 5.23 -4.81
CA GLU A 152 19.56 5.42 -4.66
C GLU A 152 20.22 4.77 -3.43
N ARG A 153 19.65 3.66 -2.92
CA ARG A 153 20.10 3.04 -1.65
C ARG A 153 19.98 3.99 -0.45
N ASN A 154 19.00 4.89 -0.48
CA ASN A 154 18.59 5.69 0.66
C ASN A 154 17.34 5.08 1.29
N TRP A 155 17.30 5.12 2.62
CA TRP A 155 16.16 4.68 3.40
C TRP A 155 15.75 5.76 4.39
N ILE A 156 14.45 5.86 4.61
CA ILE A 156 13.86 6.61 5.71
C ILE A 156 13.18 5.62 6.66
N VAL A 157 13.02 6.02 7.90
CA VAL A 157 12.39 5.21 8.94
C VAL A 157 11.18 5.96 9.48
N ALA A 158 10.05 5.26 9.57
CA ALA A 158 8.82 5.80 10.15
C ALA A 158 8.43 4.99 11.39
N ASN A 159 8.10 5.68 12.47
CA ASN A 159 7.59 5.08 13.69
C ASN A 159 6.13 4.63 13.47
N ILE A 160 5.82 3.39 13.86
CA ILE A 160 4.48 2.81 13.71
C ILE A 160 3.67 3.08 14.97
N LYS A 161 2.62 3.90 14.85
CA LYS A 161 1.61 4.08 15.90
C LYS A 161 0.39 3.23 15.57
N ARG A 162 0.13 2.21 16.39
CA ARG A 162 -1.03 1.32 16.29
C ARG A 162 -1.89 1.40 17.56
N LYS A 163 -3.18 1.12 17.42
CA LYS A 163 -4.05 0.85 18.58
C LYS A 163 -3.87 -0.62 18.95
N VAL A 164 -3.56 -0.89 20.21
CA VAL A 164 -3.42 -2.25 20.73
C VAL A 164 -4.77 -2.65 21.32
N ASN A 165 -5.44 -3.61 20.70
CA ASN A 165 -6.57 -4.31 21.33
C ASN A 165 -6.06 -5.66 21.84
N ARG A 166 -6.50 -6.11 23.02
CA ARG A 166 -5.98 -7.38 23.60
C ARG A 166 -6.69 -8.61 23.03
N GLU A 167 -7.94 -8.48 22.62
CA GLU A 167 -8.73 -9.57 22.05
C GLU A 167 -8.52 -9.64 20.53
N ASN A 168 -8.02 -10.77 20.04
CA ASN A 168 -7.88 -11.11 18.60
C ASN A 168 -7.10 -10.10 17.74
N ASP A 169 -6.02 -9.53 18.28
CA ASP A 169 -5.19 -8.58 17.53
C ASP A 169 -4.35 -9.29 16.46
N LYS A 170 -4.76 -9.11 15.21
CA LYS A 170 -4.08 -9.60 14.01
C LYS A 170 -2.65 -9.04 13.87
N TRP A 171 -2.30 -7.96 14.56
CA TRP A 171 -0.90 -7.51 14.66
C TRP A 171 -0.01 -8.50 15.40
N ILE A 172 -0.52 -9.16 16.45
CA ILE A 172 0.26 -10.15 17.21
C ILE A 172 0.63 -11.31 16.30
N GLN A 173 -0.34 -11.83 15.54
CA GLN A 173 -0.10 -12.89 14.56
C GLN A 173 0.92 -12.45 13.49
N PHE A 174 0.77 -11.25 12.94
CA PHE A 174 1.71 -10.73 11.94
C PHE A 174 3.14 -10.56 12.49
N ILE A 175 3.27 -10.01 13.70
CA ILE A 175 4.57 -9.82 14.37
C ILE A 175 5.21 -11.17 14.70
N ALA A 176 4.46 -12.11 15.27
CA ALA A 176 4.95 -13.46 15.57
C ALA A 176 5.49 -14.14 14.31
N ARG A 177 4.77 -14.02 13.21
CA ARG A 177 5.16 -14.59 11.92
C ARG A 177 6.41 -13.92 11.33
N LEU A 178 6.57 -12.59 11.50
CA LEU A 178 7.80 -11.89 11.12
C LEU A 178 9.00 -12.38 11.94
N LEU A 179 8.85 -12.55 13.26
CA LEU A 179 9.90 -13.05 14.14
C LEU A 179 10.27 -14.49 13.82
N GLU A 180 9.28 -15.34 13.56
CA GLU A 180 9.50 -16.72 13.11
C GLU A 180 10.23 -16.77 11.76
N ALA A 181 9.85 -15.91 10.81
CA ALA A 181 10.50 -15.81 9.51
C ALA A 181 11.98 -15.40 9.62
N GLU A 182 12.32 -14.48 10.54
CA GLU A 182 13.73 -14.11 10.78
C GLU A 182 14.53 -15.23 11.45
N LYS A 183 13.91 -16.02 12.35
CA LYS A 183 14.57 -17.17 12.99
C LYS A 183 14.77 -18.36 12.05
N THR A 184 13.75 -18.68 11.26
CA THR A 184 13.71 -19.90 10.43
C THR A 184 14.20 -19.67 8.99
N GLY A 185 14.34 -18.41 8.58
CA GLY A 185 14.58 -18.03 7.18
C GLY A 185 13.38 -18.27 6.25
N LYS A 186 12.24 -18.77 6.77
CA LYS A 186 11.02 -19.01 5.99
C LYS A 186 10.20 -17.73 5.88
N TYR A 187 10.65 -16.82 5.02
CA TYR A 187 9.95 -15.56 4.78
C TYR A 187 8.59 -15.75 4.09
N PHE A 188 7.69 -14.80 4.29
CA PHE A 188 6.40 -14.70 3.59
C PHE A 188 6.25 -13.29 2.99
N PRO A 189 5.62 -13.16 1.81
CA PRO A 189 5.42 -11.86 1.19
C PRO A 189 4.30 -11.09 1.89
N TYR A 190 4.47 -9.78 2.02
CA TYR A 190 3.41 -8.86 2.44
C TYR A 190 3.51 -7.57 1.62
N SER A 191 2.37 -7.02 1.20
CA SER A 191 2.32 -5.74 0.51
C SER A 191 2.06 -4.61 1.49
N VAL A 192 2.62 -3.45 1.22
CA VAL A 192 2.36 -2.23 2.00
C VAL A 192 1.84 -1.16 1.05
N GLU A 193 0.69 -0.58 1.39
CA GLU A 193 0.17 0.63 0.79
C GLU A 193 0.23 1.77 1.80
N ILE A 194 0.96 2.83 1.48
CA ILE A 194 1.01 4.05 2.28
C ILE A 194 0.07 5.07 1.66
N ARG A 195 -0.80 5.69 2.46
CA ARG A 195 -1.77 6.69 2.02
C ARG A 195 -1.76 7.90 2.93
N GLN A 196 -1.87 9.07 2.32
CA GLN A 196 -2.15 10.31 3.03
C GLN A 196 -3.67 10.47 3.17
N ILE A 197 -4.14 10.72 4.39
CA ILE A 197 -5.56 10.87 4.72
C ILE A 197 -5.68 12.00 5.75
N ASN A 198 -6.34 13.10 5.36
CA ASN A 198 -6.57 14.27 6.19
C ASN A 198 -5.27 14.85 6.78
N GLY A 199 -4.23 14.96 5.97
CA GLY A 199 -2.90 15.46 6.36
C GLY A 199 -2.01 14.44 7.08
N GLU A 200 -2.56 13.31 7.52
CA GLU A 200 -1.82 12.27 8.22
C GLU A 200 -1.44 11.10 7.30
N ILE A 201 -0.39 10.36 7.66
CA ILE A 201 0.12 9.25 6.85
C ILE A 201 -0.22 7.92 7.54
N TYR A 202 -0.82 7.02 6.77
CA TYR A 202 -1.22 5.69 7.22
C TYR A 202 -0.61 4.62 6.34
N ALA A 203 -0.17 3.52 6.93
CA ALA A 203 0.23 2.31 6.21
C ALA A 203 -0.85 1.23 6.35
N PHE A 204 -1.09 0.54 5.24
CA PHE A 204 -1.99 -0.60 5.12
C PHE A 204 -1.16 -1.81 4.71
N ILE A 205 -1.03 -2.79 5.59
CA ILE A 205 -0.18 -3.96 5.39
C ILE A 205 -1.08 -5.15 5.10
N SER A 206 -0.95 -5.73 3.91
CA SER A 206 -1.76 -6.88 3.48
C SER A 206 -0.90 -8.13 3.33
N PHE A 207 -1.38 -9.24 3.88
CA PHE A 207 -0.72 -10.54 3.80
C PHE A 207 -1.75 -11.68 3.78
N GLU A 208 -1.31 -12.85 3.33
CA GLU A 208 -2.13 -14.06 3.33
C GLU A 208 -2.14 -14.69 4.72
N GLU A 209 -3.34 -14.91 5.25
CA GLU A 209 -3.54 -15.65 6.49
C GLU A 209 -3.46 -17.14 6.16
N GLU A 210 -2.68 -17.88 6.94
CA GLU A 210 -2.69 -19.34 6.86
C GLU A 210 -3.95 -19.80 7.59
N ILE A 211 -4.99 -20.09 6.82
CA ILE A 211 -6.18 -20.77 7.33
C ILE A 211 -5.71 -22.20 7.64
N PRO A 212 -5.85 -22.70 8.89
CA PRO A 212 -5.58 -24.10 9.18
C PRO A 212 -6.35 -24.96 8.16
N LYS A 213 -5.66 -25.88 7.50
CA LYS A 213 -6.31 -26.85 6.61
C LYS A 213 -7.24 -27.67 7.48
N GLU A 214 -8.55 -27.43 7.32
CA GLU A 214 -9.70 -28.15 7.87
C GLU A 214 -9.51 -28.68 9.30
N ALA A 215 -10.33 -28.20 10.24
CA ALA A 215 -10.53 -28.98 11.46
C ALA A 215 -10.95 -30.39 11.00
N ILE A 216 -10.07 -31.38 11.22
CA ILE A 216 -10.41 -32.77 10.97
C ILE A 216 -11.49 -33.08 12.00
N ILE A 217 -12.75 -32.99 11.58
CA ILE A 217 -13.88 -33.39 12.41
C ILE A 217 -13.88 -34.92 12.40
N THR A 218 -13.01 -35.52 13.22
CA THR A 218 -13.15 -36.92 13.60
C THR A 218 -14.41 -37.03 14.44
N LYS A 219 -15.46 -37.63 13.89
CA LYS A 219 -16.70 -37.97 14.60
C LYS A 219 -16.51 -39.04 15.70
N GLU A 220 -15.27 -39.43 15.99
CA GLU A 220 -14.96 -40.54 16.89
C GLU A 220 -15.17 -40.20 18.37
N GLU A 221 -15.10 -38.93 18.76
CA GLU A 221 -15.24 -38.50 20.17
C GLU A 221 -16.14 -37.26 20.24
N GLY A 222 -17.45 -37.47 20.08
CA GLY A 222 -18.50 -36.45 19.95
C GLY A 222 -18.57 -35.37 21.05
N ILE A 223 -17.61 -34.46 21.09
CA ILE A 223 -17.59 -33.29 21.96
C ILE A 223 -17.19 -32.07 21.12
N ILE A 224 -18.15 -31.18 20.91
CA ILE A 224 -17.92 -29.84 20.38
C ILE A 224 -17.87 -28.90 21.59
N GLY A 225 -16.67 -28.46 21.99
CA GLY A 225 -16.50 -27.37 22.95
C GLY A 225 -16.59 -26.03 22.23
N ILE A 226 -17.46 -25.13 22.71
CA ILE A 226 -17.57 -23.72 22.28
C ILE A 226 -16.43 -22.90 22.88
#